data_AF-A0A2G5M322-F1
#
_entry.id   AF-A0A2G5M322-F1
#
_cell.length_a   1.000
_cell.length_b   1.000
_cell.length_c   1.000
_cell.angle_alpha   90.00
_cell.angle_beta   90.00
_cell.angle_gamma   90.00
#
_symmetry.space_group_name_H-M   'P 1'
#
loop_
_entity.id
_entity.type
_entity.pdbx_description
1 polymer ?
#
loop_
_entity_poly.entity_id
_entity_poly.type
_entity_poly.pdbx_seq_one_letter_code
_entity_poly.pdbx_strand_id
1 'polypeptide(L)'
;MVDHDRLFKELIETFFEEFIILFFPEAYEYLDFSNVKFLSEELFTDVTEGEKFRLDLVVELELKGEPGLIIIHVEPQSYQQQNFNERMFI
;
A
#
# COMPACT_ATOMS: atom_id res chain seq x y z
N MET A 1 -20.53 7.87 13.99
CA MET A 1 -20.36 7.18 12.69
C MET A 1 -19.01 6.49 12.75
N VAL A 2 -18.90 5.22 12.39
CA VAL A 2 -17.63 4.49 12.46
C VAL A 2 -16.73 4.96 11.32
N ASP A 3 -15.50 5.33 11.64
CA ASP A 3 -14.49 5.70 10.66
C ASP A 3 -13.87 4.42 10.08
N HIS A 4 -14.53 3.87 9.07
CA HIS A 4 -14.15 2.60 8.46
C HIS A 4 -12.80 2.68 7.74
N ASP A 5 -12.47 3.83 7.15
CA ASP A 5 -11.21 4.02 6.42
C ASP A 5 -10.03 3.96 7.38
N ARG A 6 -10.10 4.71 8.50
CA ARG A 6 -9.05 4.64 9.54
C ARG A 6 -8.89 3.23 10.11
N LEU A 7 -10.00 2.55 10.42
CA LEU A 7 -9.95 1.19 10.97
C LEU A 7 -9.38 0.18 9.96
N PHE A 8 -9.65 0.35 8.67
CA PHE A 8 -9.07 -0.49 7.63
C PHE A 8 -7.57 -0.26 7.48
N LYS A 9 -7.12 1.00 7.50
CA LYS A 9 -5.67 1.33 7.51
C LYS A 9 -4.98 0.70 8.71
N GLU A 10 -5.52 0.87 9.91
CA GLU A 10 -4.98 0.25 11.14
C GLU A 10 -4.93 -1.28 11.06
N LEU A 11 -5.94 -1.91 10.46
CA LEU A 11 -5.96 -3.36 10.25
C LEU A 11 -4.82 -3.81 9.33
N ILE A 12 -4.65 -3.15 8.17
CA ILE A 12 -3.61 -3.51 7.21
C ILE A 12 -2.22 -3.22 7.78
N GLU A 13 -2.00 -2.08 8.44
CA GLU A 13 -0.72 -1.76 9.09
C GLU A 13 -0.34 -2.79 10.15
N THR A 14 -1.33 -3.27 10.91
CA THR A 14 -1.10 -4.24 11.99
C THR A 14 -0.85 -5.65 11.47
N PHE A 15 -1.54 -6.06 10.40
CA PHE A 15 -1.57 -7.45 9.90
C PHE A 15 -1.09 -7.55 8.45
N PHE A 16 -0.14 -6.72 8.04
CA PHE A 16 0.28 -6.63 6.64
C PHE A 16 0.86 -7.95 6.14
N GLU A 17 1.74 -8.59 6.91
CA GLU A 17 2.33 -9.87 6.53
C GLU A 17 1.26 -10.96 6.40
N GLU A 18 0.37 -11.09 7.39
CA GLU A 18 -0.72 -12.06 7.36
C GLU A 18 -1.69 -11.81 6.20
N PHE A 19 -1.95 -10.54 5.88
CA PHE A 19 -2.74 -10.16 4.72
C PHE A 19 -2.08 -10.66 3.42
N ILE A 20 -0.77 -10.43 3.25
CA ILE A 20 -0.05 -10.91 2.06
C ILE A 20 -0.03 -12.44 2.01
N ILE A 21 0.18 -13.14 3.13
CA ILE A 21 0.10 -14.61 3.19
C ILE A 21 -1.28 -15.11 2.74
N LEU A 22 -2.35 -14.45 3.18
CA LEU A 22 -3.72 -14.88 2.92
C LEU A 22 -4.17 -14.60 1.48
N PHE A 23 -3.79 -13.46 0.90
CA PHE A 23 -4.31 -13.00 -0.38
C PHE A 23 -3.32 -13.10 -1.54
N PHE A 24 -2.01 -13.07 -1.26
CA PHE A 24 -0.93 -13.10 -2.26
C PHE A 24 0.18 -14.10 -1.88
N PRO A 25 -0.16 -15.39 -1.66
CA PRO A 25 0.79 -16.39 -1.18
C PRO A 25 1.98 -16.59 -2.13
N GLU A 26 1.78 -16.44 -3.44
CA GLU A 26 2.88 -16.52 -4.41
C GLU A 26 3.85 -15.33 -4.28
N ALA A 27 3.34 -14.12 -4.02
CA ALA A 27 4.18 -12.95 -3.81
C ALA A 27 4.97 -13.07 -2.50
N TYR A 28 4.33 -13.54 -1.43
CA TYR A 28 4.95 -13.75 -0.11
C TYR A 28 6.31 -14.46 -0.18
N GLU A 29 6.46 -15.46 -1.05
CA GLU A 29 7.69 -16.22 -1.20
C GLU A 29 8.91 -15.37 -1.61
N TYR A 30 8.68 -14.21 -2.24
CA TYR A 30 9.71 -13.30 -2.74
C TYR A 30 9.93 -12.07 -1.84
N LEU A 31 9.11 -11.87 -0.82
CA LEU A 31 9.12 -10.67 0.01
C LEU A 31 9.90 -10.90 1.31
N ASP A 32 10.73 -9.95 1.70
CA ASP A 32 11.39 -9.93 3.01
C ASP A 32 10.65 -9.00 3.97
N PHE A 33 9.92 -9.59 4.93
CA PHE A 33 9.17 -8.88 5.96
C PHE A 33 10.01 -8.49 7.18
N SER A 34 11.31 -8.78 7.19
CA SER A 34 12.20 -8.40 8.32
C SER A 34 12.29 -6.88 8.52
N ASN A 35 12.00 -6.10 7.47
CA ASN A 35 12.07 -4.64 7.49
C ASN A 35 10.94 -4.03 6.63
N VAL A 36 9.71 -4.12 7.13
CA VAL A 36 8.55 -3.46 6.52
C VAL A 36 8.51 -2.00 6.96
N LYS A 37 8.39 -1.08 6.01
CA LYS A 37 8.18 0.34 6.30
C LYS A 37 6.88 0.84 5.68
N PHE A 38 6.03 1.42 6.51
CA PHE A 38 4.87 2.17 6.05
C PHE A 38 5.29 3.61 5.81
N LEU A 39 5.15 4.06 4.56
CA LEU A 39 5.48 5.42 4.15
C LEU A 39 4.26 6.31 4.38
N SER A 40 4.47 7.45 5.05
CA SER A 40 3.40 8.40 5.34
C SER A 40 2.97 9.17 4.08
N GLU A 41 1.71 9.63 4.09
CA GLU A 41 1.08 10.40 3.01
C GLU A 41 1.88 11.68 2.62
N GLU A 42 2.74 12.20 3.49
CA GLU A 42 3.54 13.41 3.24
C GLU A 42 4.74 13.19 2.30
N LEU A 43 5.19 11.94 2.09
CA LEU A 43 6.37 11.65 1.26
C LEU A 43 6.06 11.64 -0.25
N PHE A 44 4.78 11.54 -0.63
CA PHE A 44 4.33 11.40 -2.02
C PHE A 44 3.69 12.67 -2.59
N THR A 45 3.87 13.84 -1.96
CA THR A 45 3.55 15.11 -2.62
C THR A 45 4.48 15.32 -3.81
N ASP A 46 4.10 14.79 -4.97
CA ASP A 46 4.72 15.15 -6.22
C ASP A 46 4.46 16.65 -6.50
N VAL A 47 5.52 17.31 -6.93
CA VAL A 47 5.65 18.77 -7.13
C VAL A 47 5.07 19.16 -8.51
N THR A 48 4.41 18.22 -9.19
CA THR A 48 3.86 18.40 -10.52
C THR A 48 2.34 18.36 -10.50
N GLU A 49 1.74 19.52 -10.83
CA GLU A 49 0.32 19.67 -11.18
C GLU A 49 -0.75 19.39 -10.12
N GLY A 50 -0.64 19.99 -8.92
CA GLY A 50 -1.77 20.62 -8.22
C GLY A 50 -2.92 19.75 -7.68
N GLU A 51 -3.04 18.48 -8.06
CA GLU A 51 -4.01 17.53 -7.54
C GLU A 51 -3.36 16.67 -6.47
N LYS A 52 -3.81 16.84 -5.22
CA LYS A 52 -3.37 16.03 -4.10
C LYS A 52 -3.94 14.62 -4.24
N PHE A 53 -3.20 13.71 -4.85
CA PHE A 53 -3.46 12.28 -4.72
C PHE A 53 -3.09 11.86 -3.30
N ARG A 54 -4.09 11.49 -2.50
CA ARG A 54 -3.86 10.86 -1.19
C ARG A 54 -3.68 9.37 -1.45
N LEU A 55 -2.43 8.91 -1.47
CA LEU A 55 -2.14 7.48 -1.43
C LEU A 55 -2.53 6.98 -0.03
N ASP A 56 -3.45 6.04 0.05
CA ASP A 56 -4.04 5.67 1.34
C ASP A 56 -3.08 4.87 2.23
N LEU A 57 -2.24 4.01 1.64
CA LEU A 57 -1.18 3.29 2.31
C LEU A 57 -0.11 2.88 1.28
N VAL A 58 1.16 3.20 1.58
CA VAL A 58 2.30 2.72 0.80
C VAL A 58 3.23 1.93 1.70
N VAL A 59 3.61 0.75 1.25
CA VAL A 59 4.48 -0.16 1.98
C VAL A 59 5.76 -0.41 1.19
N GLU A 60 6.89 -0.15 1.80
CA GLU A 60 8.23 -0.44 1.29
C GLU A 60 8.78 -1.69 1.99
N LEU A 61 9.30 -2.62 1.19
CA LEU A 61 10.02 -3.80 1.68
C LEU A 61 11.02 -4.32 0.65
N GLU A 62 11.85 -5.27 1.04
CA GLU A 62 12.93 -5.80 0.21
C GLU A 62 12.55 -7.12 -0.48
N LEU A 63 13.23 -7.41 -1.58
CA LEU A 63 13.23 -8.73 -2.19
C LEU A 63 14.00 -9.72 -1.31
N LYS A 64 13.47 -10.94 -1.19
CA LYS A 64 14.11 -12.01 -0.46
C LYS A 64 15.27 -12.60 -1.27
N GLY A 65 16.46 -12.63 -0.68
CA GLY A 65 17.62 -13.33 -1.23
C GLY A 65 18.39 -12.57 -2.31
N GLU A 66 17.90 -11.41 -2.78
CA GLU A 66 18.64 -10.52 -3.67
C GLU A 66 18.36 -9.05 -3.36
N PRO A 67 19.32 -8.14 -3.62
CA PRO A 67 19.07 -6.71 -3.44
C PRO A 67 17.97 -6.23 -4.39
N GLY A 68 16.88 -5.72 -3.83
CA GLY A 68 15.83 -5.08 -4.60
C GLY A 68 14.74 -4.49 -3.70
N LEU A 69 14.09 -3.46 -4.22
CA LEU A 69 13.05 -2.71 -3.51
C LEU A 69 11.68 -3.05 -4.10
N ILE A 70 10.72 -3.31 -3.22
CA ILE A 70 9.32 -3.49 -3.56
C ILE A 70 8.51 -2.41 -2.87
N ILE A 71 7.65 -1.78 -3.65
CA ILE A 71 6.70 -0.79 -3.17
C ILE A 71 5.30 -1.32 -3.48
N ILE A 72 4.49 -1.48 -2.44
CA ILE A 72 3.11 -1.95 -2.51
C ILE A 72 2.18 -0.79 -2.17
N HIS A 73 1.30 -0.44 -3.10
CA HIS A 73 0.30 0.61 -2.92
C HIS A 73 -1.05 -0.05 -2.63
N VAL A 74 -1.70 0.38 -1.55
CA VAL A 74 -3.03 -0.11 -1.17
C VAL A 74 -3.99 1.08 -1.15
N GLU A 75 -4.97 1.06 -2.06
CA GLU A 75 -6.07 2.02 -2.09
C GLU A 75 -7.40 1.31 -1.78
N PRO A 76 -7.90 1.36 -0.53
CA PRO A 76 -9.23 0.86 -0.21
C PRO A 76 -10.31 1.74 -0.88
N GLN A 77 -11.24 1.10 -1.59
CA GLN A 77 -12.42 1.78 -2.13
C GLN A 77 -13.71 1.11 -1.68
N SER A 78 -14.62 1.92 -1.14
CA SER A 78 -15.96 1.49 -0.71
C SER A 78 -17.05 1.81 -1.74
N TYR A 79 -16.73 2.52 -2.82
CA TYR A 79 -17.67 2.89 -3.89
C TYR A 79 -17.10 2.60 -5.27
N GLN A 80 -17.97 2.26 -6.23
CA GLN A 80 -17.55 2.16 -7.63
C GLN A 80 -17.26 3.55 -8.20
N GLN A 81 -16.00 3.78 -8.57
CA GLN A 81 -15.56 4.95 -9.32
C GLN A 81 -15.07 4.51 -10.71
N GLN A 82 -15.51 5.21 -11.77
CA GLN A 82 -14.93 5.01 -13.11
C GLN A 82 -13.44 5.35 -13.09
N ASN A 83 -12.65 4.56 -13.81
CA ASN A 83 -11.19 4.73 -13.96
C ASN A 83 -10.37 4.67 -12.67
N PHE A 84 -10.89 4.03 -11.61
CA PHE A 84 -10.15 3.92 -10.34
C PHE A 84 -8.76 3.28 -10.49
N ASN A 85 -8.65 2.21 -11.29
CA ASN A 85 -7.38 1.53 -11.51
C ASN A 85 -6.32 2.39 -12.21
N GLU A 86 -6.73 3.44 -12.94
CA GLU A 86 -5.79 4.34 -13.62
C GLU A 86 -4.94 5.13 -12.62
N ARG A 87 -5.39 5.29 -11.37
CA ARG A 87 -4.66 5.99 -10.29
C ARG A 87 -3.34 5.33 -9.91
N MET A 88 -3.20 4.03 -10.17
CA MET A 88 -1.98 3.29 -9.86
C MET A 88 -0.81 3.60 -10.83
N PHE A 89 -1.07 4.35 -11.90
CA PHE A 89 -0.13 4.61 -13.00
C PHE A 89 0.19 6.09 -13.23
N ILE A 90 -0.37 7.00 -12.42
CA ILE A 90 -0.18 8.46 -12.51
C ILE A 90 0.79 8.91 -11.42
#